data_AF-A0A075FQV6-F1
#
_entry.id   AF-A0A075FQV6-F1
#
_cell.length_a   1.000
_cell.length_b   1.000
_cell.length_c   1.000
_cell.angle_alpha   90.00
_cell.angle_beta   90.00
_cell.angle_gamma   90.00
#
_symmetry.space_group_name_H-M   'P 1'
#
loop_
_entity.id
_entity.type
_entity.pdbx_description
1 polymer ?
#
loop_
_entity_poly.entity_id
_entity_poly.type
_entity_poly.pdbx_seq_one_letter_code
_entity_poly.pdbx_strand_id
1 'polypeptide(L)'
;MMTYLLQDNDGQIKETHSISAGLDYPGVGPEHAFLKDAGNVKYKSATDNEVINAFLMLTRTEGIIPALESAHAISHAIKIARTKPKSDSIVVTLSGRGDKDIDIVKQYLRKMSRIQDKFKELKSKNEKALISYIMTGFPNENTTMSIVRGLVKGGADIIELGFPFSDPIADGPVIQNASTVSLNKGAKIEKFFGLVKKLEKKLTFLLF
;
A
#
# COMPACT_ATOMS: atom_id res chain seq x y z
N MET A 1 3.10 -19.37 38.31
CA MET A 1 2.22 -18.95 37.20
C MET A 1 3.10 -18.88 35.96
N MET A 2 2.82 -19.67 34.92
CA MET A 2 3.68 -19.76 33.72
C MET A 2 3.21 -18.77 32.65
N THR A 3 4.13 -18.28 31.82
CA THR A 3 3.82 -17.43 30.67
C THR A 3 4.57 -17.88 29.41
N TYR A 4 4.20 -17.32 28.26
CA TYR A 4 4.91 -17.51 27.01
C TYR A 4 5.91 -16.37 26.78
N LEU A 5 7.09 -16.74 26.27
CA LEU A 5 8.17 -15.85 25.92
C LEU A 5 8.82 -16.32 24.62
N LEU A 6 9.18 -15.38 23.75
CA LEU A 6 9.97 -15.64 22.56
C LEU A 6 11.43 -15.84 22.98
N GLN A 7 11.90 -17.08 22.91
CA GLN A 7 13.24 -17.48 23.33
C GLN A 7 13.89 -18.44 22.34
N ASP A 8 15.20 -18.60 22.42
CA ASP A 8 15.94 -19.65 21.73
C ASP A 8 15.98 -20.96 22.55
N ASN A 9 16.74 -21.93 22.05
CA ASN A 9 16.83 -23.26 22.66
C ASN A 9 17.61 -23.24 23.98
N ASP A 10 18.42 -22.21 24.21
CA ASP A 10 19.22 -22.03 25.43
C ASP A 10 18.47 -21.19 26.48
N GLY A 11 17.22 -20.80 26.18
CA GLY A 11 16.37 -19.99 27.07
C GLY A 11 16.68 -18.50 27.03
N GLN A 12 17.47 -18.02 26.07
CA GLN A 12 17.74 -16.59 25.90
C GLN A 12 16.58 -15.90 25.19
N ILE A 13 16.24 -14.69 25.65
CA ILE A 13 15.16 -13.88 25.07
C ILE A 13 15.56 -13.43 23.66
N LYS A 14 14.68 -13.67 22.69
CA LYS A 14 14.87 -13.18 21.32
C LYS A 14 14.31 -11.78 21.15
N GLU A 15 14.95 -11.02 20.26
CA GLU A 15 14.44 -9.73 19.80
C GLU A 15 13.13 -9.90 19.02
N THR A 16 12.26 -8.91 19.16
CA THR A 16 11.00 -8.81 18.41
C THR A 16 11.06 -7.69 17.39
N HIS A 17 10.08 -7.71 16.49
CA HIS A 17 9.83 -6.60 15.59
C HIS A 17 8.33 -6.45 15.38
N SER A 18 7.82 -5.23 15.55
CA SER A 18 6.48 -4.83 15.13
C SER A 18 6.49 -3.40 14.64
N ILE A 19 5.66 -3.07 13.65
CA ILE A 19 5.40 -1.67 13.28
C ILE A 19 4.74 -0.88 14.43
N SER A 20 4.12 -1.58 15.38
CA SER A 20 3.47 -1.01 16.56
C SER A 20 4.38 -1.18 17.77
N ALA A 21 4.96 -0.08 18.24
CA ALA A 21 5.87 -0.11 19.39
C ALA A 21 5.23 -0.74 20.65
N GLY A 22 3.92 -0.53 20.88
CA GLY A 22 3.22 -1.10 22.03
C GLY A 22 3.02 -2.62 21.99
N LEU A 23 3.24 -3.26 20.84
CA LEU A 23 3.17 -4.73 20.69
C LEU A 23 4.54 -5.35 20.40
N ASP A 24 5.60 -4.54 20.36
CA ASP A 24 6.97 -5.01 20.15
C ASP A 24 7.57 -5.53 21.46
N TYR A 25 7.03 -6.65 21.92
CA TYR A 25 7.38 -7.25 23.21
C TYR A 25 7.48 -8.78 23.09
N PRO A 26 8.56 -9.42 23.61
CA PRO A 26 8.78 -10.85 23.43
C PRO A 26 7.89 -11.75 24.29
N GLY A 27 7.18 -11.19 25.28
CA GLY A 27 6.38 -11.95 26.24
C GLY A 27 4.88 -11.71 26.13
N VAL A 28 4.14 -12.32 27.05
CA VAL A 28 2.71 -12.05 27.25
C VAL A 28 2.37 -12.11 28.74
N GLY A 29 1.27 -11.49 29.15
CA GLY A 29 0.79 -11.61 30.53
C GLY A 29 0.43 -13.06 30.89
N PRO A 30 0.70 -13.52 32.12
CA PRO A 30 0.47 -14.90 32.50
C PRO A 30 -1.02 -15.31 32.52
N GLU A 31 -1.93 -14.36 32.75
CA GLU A 31 -3.38 -14.61 32.64
C GLU A 31 -3.78 -14.92 31.19
N HIS A 32 -3.19 -14.23 30.21
CA HIS A 32 -3.40 -14.52 28.80
C HIS A 32 -2.87 -15.92 28.41
N ALA A 33 -1.71 -16.30 28.93
CA ALA A 33 -1.15 -17.64 28.75
C ALA A 33 -2.09 -18.72 29.31
N PHE A 34 -2.61 -18.51 30.52
CA PHE A 34 -3.60 -19.40 31.12
C PHE A 34 -4.88 -19.51 30.27
N LEU A 35 -5.46 -18.39 29.85
CA LEU A 35 -6.68 -18.38 29.03
C LEU A 35 -6.49 -19.03 27.65
N LYS A 36 -5.28 -18.96 27.09
CA LYS A 36 -4.91 -19.69 25.88
C LYS A 36 -4.94 -21.19 26.10
N ASP A 37 -4.27 -21.64 27.17
CA ASP A 37 -4.05 -23.06 27.43
C ASP A 37 -5.33 -23.76 27.94
N ALA A 38 -6.21 -23.01 28.59
CA ALA A 38 -7.57 -23.44 28.91
C ALA A 38 -8.50 -23.51 27.68
N GLY A 39 -8.10 -22.98 26.52
CA GLY A 39 -8.92 -22.94 25.31
C GLY A 39 -9.99 -21.85 25.27
N ASN A 40 -10.03 -20.96 26.26
CA ASN A 40 -11.03 -19.89 26.38
C ASN A 40 -10.78 -18.75 25.38
N VAL A 41 -9.52 -18.49 25.02
CA VAL A 41 -9.14 -17.40 24.12
C VAL A 41 -8.25 -17.92 22.99
N LYS A 42 -8.54 -17.46 21.77
CA LYS A 42 -7.72 -17.76 20.59
C LYS A 42 -6.86 -16.55 20.22
N TYR A 43 -5.55 -16.74 20.22
CA TYR A 43 -4.58 -15.70 19.84
C TYR A 43 -4.25 -15.81 18.35
N LYS A 44 -4.14 -14.66 17.69
CA LYS A 44 -3.91 -14.54 16.25
C LYS A 44 -2.90 -13.44 16.01
N SER A 45 -2.19 -13.53 14.89
CA SER A 45 -1.21 -12.54 14.45
C SER A 45 -1.74 -11.72 13.26
N ALA A 46 -1.14 -10.55 13.08
CA ALA A 46 -1.31 -9.70 11.92
C ALA A 46 0.07 -9.22 11.47
N THR A 47 0.29 -9.13 10.16
CA THR A 47 1.53 -8.56 9.61
C THR A 47 1.42 -7.03 9.53
N ASP A 48 2.56 -6.33 9.52
CA ASP A 48 2.58 -4.85 9.40
C ASP A 48 1.71 -4.32 8.25
N ASN A 49 1.73 -5.00 7.10
CA ASN A 49 0.91 -4.60 5.95
C ASN A 49 -0.59 -4.75 6.25
N GLU A 50 -1.00 -5.81 6.93
CA GLU A 50 -2.41 -5.99 7.32
C GLU A 50 -2.85 -4.93 8.32
N VAL A 51 -1.98 -4.58 9.26
CA VAL A 51 -2.21 -3.53 10.27
C VAL A 51 -2.36 -2.17 9.59
N ILE A 52 -1.46 -1.81 8.67
CA ILE A 52 -1.53 -0.54 7.94
C ILE A 52 -2.77 -0.46 7.07
N ASN A 53 -3.16 -1.56 6.41
CA ASN A 53 -4.40 -1.58 5.63
C ASN A 53 -5.64 -1.42 6.52
N ALA A 54 -5.66 -2.03 7.71
CA ALA A 54 -6.74 -1.86 8.67
C ALA A 54 -6.82 -0.43 9.24
N PHE A 55 -5.67 0.17 9.59
CA PHE A 55 -5.55 1.57 9.99
C PHE A 55 -6.15 2.49 8.92
N LEU A 56 -5.72 2.33 7.67
CA LEU A 56 -6.20 3.15 6.55
C LEU A 56 -7.68 2.92 6.26
N MET A 57 -8.18 1.69 6.38
CA MET A 57 -9.59 1.38 6.18
C MET A 57 -10.45 2.13 7.19
N LEU A 58 -10.19 1.96 8.48
CA LEU A 58 -10.97 2.61 9.54
C LEU A 58 -10.93 4.14 9.43
N THR A 59 -9.76 4.70 9.12
CA THR A 59 -9.59 6.14 8.90
C THR A 59 -10.43 6.64 7.73
N ARG A 60 -10.45 5.91 6.61
CA ARG A 60 -11.12 6.33 5.38
C ARG A 60 -12.63 6.12 5.39
N THR A 61 -13.11 5.08 6.08
CA THR A 61 -14.54 4.76 6.10
C THR A 61 -15.26 5.41 7.27
N GLU A 62 -14.63 5.44 8.45
CA GLU A 62 -15.27 5.92 9.69
C GLU A 62 -14.71 7.25 10.20
N GLY A 63 -13.64 7.78 9.60
CA GLY A 63 -13.00 9.01 10.08
C GLY A 63 -12.27 8.86 11.43
N ILE A 64 -12.05 7.63 11.88
CA ILE A 64 -11.36 7.32 13.14
C ILE A 64 -9.90 6.97 12.83
N ILE A 65 -8.96 7.65 13.49
CA ILE A 65 -7.52 7.38 13.39
C ILE A 65 -7.11 6.46 14.56
N PRO A 66 -7.04 5.12 14.37
CA PRO A 66 -6.73 4.20 15.46
C PRO A 66 -5.24 4.18 15.77
N ALA A 67 -4.86 3.85 17.01
CA ALA A 67 -3.48 3.46 17.28
C ALA A 67 -3.10 2.21 16.47
N LEU A 68 -1.82 2.04 16.12
CA LEU A 68 -1.36 0.85 15.40
C LEU A 68 -1.62 -0.44 16.19
N GLU A 69 -1.59 -0.38 17.52
CA GLU A 69 -1.96 -1.48 18.42
C GLU A 69 -3.43 -1.88 18.17
N SER A 70 -4.33 -0.91 18.10
CA SER A 70 -5.76 -1.14 17.84
C SER A 70 -6.02 -1.63 16.41
N ALA A 71 -5.24 -1.15 15.43
CA ALA A 71 -5.35 -1.58 14.04
C ALA A 71 -5.04 -3.07 13.85
N HIS A 72 -4.24 -3.70 14.73
CA HIS A 72 -4.07 -5.15 14.76
C HIS A 72 -5.41 -5.87 15.01
N ALA A 73 -6.16 -5.42 16.02
CA ALA A 73 -7.47 -6.00 16.35
C ALA A 73 -8.47 -5.80 15.20
N ILE A 74 -8.50 -4.60 14.59
CA ILE A 74 -9.34 -4.31 13.42
C ILE A 74 -9.00 -5.20 12.23
N SER A 75 -7.70 -5.42 11.97
CA SER A 75 -7.24 -6.30 10.88
C SER A 75 -7.81 -7.72 11.03
N HIS A 76 -7.88 -8.22 12.26
CA HIS A 76 -8.40 -9.55 12.53
C HIS A 76 -9.92 -9.58 12.49
N ALA A 77 -10.59 -8.55 13.02
CA ALA A 77 -12.04 -8.40 12.96
C ALA A 77 -12.56 -8.40 11.51
N ILE A 78 -11.87 -7.73 10.58
CA ILE A 78 -12.21 -7.75 9.14
C ILE A 78 -12.13 -9.18 8.59
N LYS A 79 -11.12 -9.97 8.98
CA LYS A 79 -10.97 -11.37 8.54
C LYS A 79 -12.11 -12.23 9.08
N ILE A 80 -12.47 -12.06 10.35
CA ILE A 80 -13.59 -12.80 10.98
C ILE A 80 -14.92 -12.41 10.36
N ALA A 81 -15.18 -11.11 10.18
CA ALA A 81 -16.45 -10.61 9.64
C ALA A 81 -16.79 -11.22 8.27
N ARG A 82 -15.77 -11.50 7.44
CA ARG A 82 -15.94 -12.15 6.12
C ARG A 82 -16.41 -13.60 6.19
N THR A 83 -16.21 -14.28 7.32
CA THR A 83 -16.59 -15.70 7.50
C THR A 83 -17.84 -15.88 8.34
N LYS A 84 -18.42 -14.78 8.86
CA LYS A 84 -19.58 -14.81 9.75
C LYS A 84 -20.88 -14.38 9.04
N PRO A 85 -22.05 -14.88 9.50
CA PRO A 85 -23.33 -14.37 9.05
C PRO A 85 -23.49 -12.89 9.36
N LYS A 86 -24.26 -12.15 8.55
CA LYS A 86 -24.51 -10.72 8.76
C LYS A 86 -25.24 -10.40 10.07
N SER A 87 -25.86 -11.39 10.70
CA SER A 87 -26.54 -11.27 12.00
C SER A 87 -25.57 -11.29 13.19
N ASP A 88 -24.35 -11.80 13.01
CA ASP A 88 -23.36 -11.85 14.08
C ASP A 88 -22.84 -10.44 14.39
N SER A 89 -22.62 -10.16 15.66
CA SER A 89 -21.98 -8.93 16.12
C SER A 89 -20.53 -9.20 16.53
N ILE A 90 -19.63 -8.30 16.17
CA ILE A 90 -18.22 -8.33 16.57
C ILE A 90 -17.92 -7.05 17.34
N VAL A 91 -17.44 -7.19 18.57
CA VAL A 91 -16.98 -6.07 19.39
C VAL A 91 -15.46 -6.00 19.30
N VAL A 92 -14.94 -4.80 19.03
CA VAL A 92 -13.50 -4.55 18.95
C VAL A 92 -13.13 -3.43 19.92
N THR A 93 -12.15 -3.67 20.76
CA THR A 93 -11.59 -2.64 21.64
C THR A 93 -10.61 -1.76 20.86
N LEU A 94 -10.91 -0.47 20.75
CA LEU A 94 -9.96 0.54 20.29
C LEU A 94 -9.17 1.06 21.51
N SER A 95 -8.03 0.43 21.77
CA SER A 95 -7.18 0.71 22.93
C SER A 95 -6.59 2.13 22.94
N GLY A 96 -6.51 2.81 21.80
CA GLY A 96 -5.97 4.16 21.73
C GLY A 96 -6.14 4.84 20.38
N ARG A 97 -5.80 6.13 20.36
CA ARG A 97 -5.77 7.00 19.18
C ARG A 97 -4.41 6.97 18.47
N GLY A 98 -4.42 7.16 17.15
CA GLY A 98 -3.25 7.00 16.30
C GLY A 98 -2.40 8.24 16.04
N ASP A 99 -2.62 9.35 16.77
CA ASP A 99 -1.86 10.60 16.57
C ASP A 99 -0.35 10.38 16.63
N LYS A 100 0.12 9.54 17.56
CA LYS A 100 1.55 9.18 17.72
C LYS A 100 2.11 8.35 16.57
N ASP A 101 1.25 7.70 15.79
CA ASP A 101 1.63 6.70 14.80
C ASP A 101 1.67 7.26 13.37
N ILE A 102 1.23 8.51 13.16
CA ILE A 102 1.11 9.13 11.83
C ILE A 102 2.42 9.11 11.05
N ASP A 103 3.54 9.45 11.69
CA ASP A 103 4.84 9.47 11.02
C ASP A 103 5.32 8.06 10.65
N ILE A 104 5.05 7.07 11.50
CA ILE A 104 5.34 5.66 11.23
C ILE A 104 4.54 5.19 10.01
N VAL A 105 3.24 5.45 10.00
CA VAL A 105 2.35 5.12 8.86
C VAL A 105 2.82 5.80 7.59
N LYS A 106 3.13 7.10 7.65
CA LYS A 106 3.64 7.88 6.51
C LYS A 106 4.94 7.29 5.97
N GLN A 107 5.88 6.93 6.85
CA GLN A 107 7.14 6.32 6.45
C GLN A 107 6.93 4.93 5.82
N TYR A 108 6.04 4.12 6.40
CA TYR A 108 5.70 2.81 5.86
C TYR A 108 5.09 2.91 4.45
N LEU A 109 4.14 3.82 4.25
CA LEU A 109 3.52 4.05 2.94
C LEU A 109 4.53 4.58 1.91
N ARG A 110 5.51 5.39 2.33
CA ARG A 110 6.63 5.79 1.47
C ARG A 110 7.46 4.57 1.06
N LYS A 111 7.80 3.67 2.00
CA LYS A 111 8.55 2.43 1.71
C LYS A 111 7.80 1.51 0.73
N MET A 112 6.47 1.52 0.70
CA MET A 112 5.66 0.75 -0.26
C MET A 112 5.56 1.39 -1.65
N SER A 113 6.29 2.49 -1.92
CA SER A 113 6.27 3.12 -3.23
C SER A 113 7.09 2.30 -4.24
N ARG A 114 6.40 1.79 -5.25
CA ARG A 114 6.97 1.04 -6.38
C ARG A 114 8.06 1.82 -7.12
N ILE A 115 7.95 3.15 -7.11
CA ILE A 115 8.97 4.06 -7.64
C ILE A 115 10.23 4.00 -6.78
N GLN A 116 10.11 4.09 -5.45
CA GLN A 116 11.26 4.00 -4.55
C GLN A 116 11.91 2.62 -4.60
N ASP A 117 11.11 1.55 -4.66
CA ASP A 117 11.63 0.19 -4.78
C ASP A 117 12.42 0.02 -6.07
N LYS A 118 11.92 0.55 -7.19
CA LYS A 118 12.63 0.52 -8.46
C LYS A 118 13.95 1.30 -8.41
N PHE A 119 13.96 2.49 -7.79
CA PHE A 119 15.21 3.24 -7.59
C PHE A 119 16.21 2.53 -6.67
N LYS A 120 15.75 1.87 -5.60
CA LYS A 120 16.62 1.05 -4.73
C LYS A 120 17.21 -0.13 -5.48
N GLU A 121 16.39 -0.84 -6.27
CA GLU A 121 16.82 -1.95 -7.11
C GLU A 121 17.93 -1.50 -8.07
N LEU A 122 17.68 -0.44 -8.85
CA LEU A 122 18.66 0.11 -9.80
C LEU A 122 19.94 0.59 -9.12
N LYS A 123 19.81 1.24 -7.96
CA LYS A 123 20.97 1.65 -7.15
C LYS A 123 21.81 0.45 -6.70
N SER A 124 21.18 -0.65 -6.30
CA SER A 124 21.90 -1.87 -5.88
C SER A 124 22.68 -2.52 -7.02
N LYS A 125 22.24 -2.31 -8.27
CA LYS A 125 22.90 -2.76 -9.50
C LYS A 125 23.88 -1.75 -10.10
N ASN A 126 24.01 -0.56 -9.49
CA ASN A 126 24.73 0.58 -10.05
C ASN A 126 24.21 1.01 -11.45
N GLU A 127 22.91 0.84 -11.70
CA GLU A 127 22.24 1.19 -12.94
C GLU A 127 21.56 2.57 -12.83
N LYS A 128 21.35 3.23 -13.98
CA LYS A 128 20.56 4.46 -14.08
C LYS A 128 19.12 4.11 -14.46
N ALA A 129 18.16 4.87 -13.95
CA ALA A 129 16.76 4.70 -14.32
C ALA A 129 16.48 5.29 -15.71
N LEU A 130 15.88 4.50 -16.59
CA LEU A 130 15.26 5.00 -17.81
C LEU A 130 13.79 5.31 -17.56
N ILE A 131 13.46 6.60 -17.49
CA ILE A 131 12.10 7.10 -17.32
C ILE A 131 11.58 7.58 -18.67
N SER A 132 10.46 7.03 -19.12
CA SER A 132 9.87 7.36 -20.42
C SER A 132 8.51 8.03 -20.25
N TYR A 133 8.34 9.21 -20.84
CA TYR A 133 7.08 9.94 -20.85
C TYR A 133 6.25 9.61 -22.09
N ILE A 134 4.94 9.45 -21.91
CA ILE A 134 3.97 9.39 -23.01
C ILE A 134 2.73 10.22 -22.72
N MET A 135 2.16 10.83 -23.76
CA MET A 135 0.86 11.47 -23.69
C MET A 135 -0.26 10.43 -23.85
N THR A 136 -1.11 10.29 -22.82
CA THR A 136 -2.21 9.33 -22.86
C THR A 136 -3.25 9.75 -23.89
N GLY A 137 -3.71 8.80 -24.70
CA GLY A 137 -4.68 9.04 -25.77
C GLY A 137 -4.05 9.58 -27.06
N PHE A 138 -2.74 9.82 -27.10
CA PHE A 138 -2.02 10.11 -28.33
C PHE A 138 -1.35 8.85 -28.92
N PRO A 139 -1.40 8.64 -30.26
CA PRO A 139 -2.34 9.27 -31.19
C PRO A 139 -3.78 8.78 -31.01
N ASN A 140 -4.01 7.69 -30.28
CA ASN A 140 -5.33 7.20 -29.84
C ASN A 140 -5.14 6.22 -28.66
N GLU A 141 -6.24 5.85 -28.00
CA GLU A 141 -6.24 4.96 -26.82
C GLU A 141 -5.59 3.59 -27.06
N ASN A 142 -5.85 2.95 -28.21
CA ASN A 142 -5.30 1.64 -28.53
C ASN A 142 -3.78 1.72 -28.72
N THR A 143 -3.31 2.79 -29.38
CA THR A 143 -1.88 3.00 -29.59
C THR A 143 -1.15 3.29 -28.28
N THR A 144 -1.77 4.02 -27.33
CA THR A 144 -1.18 4.22 -26.00
C THR A 144 -0.82 2.89 -25.34
N MET A 145 -1.71 1.89 -25.40
CA MET A 145 -1.45 0.57 -24.82
C MET A 145 -0.27 -0.15 -25.51
N SER A 146 -0.20 -0.07 -26.84
CA SER A 146 0.91 -0.64 -27.60
C SER A 146 2.25 0.05 -27.30
N ILE A 147 2.24 1.37 -27.14
CA ILE A 147 3.44 2.14 -26.77
C ILE A 147 3.91 1.74 -25.37
N VAL A 148 3.01 1.67 -24.37
CA VAL A 148 3.40 1.23 -23.03
C VAL A 148 4.05 -0.15 -23.08
N ARG A 149 3.45 -1.12 -23.76
CA ARG A 149 4.04 -2.47 -23.90
C ARG A 149 5.39 -2.44 -24.61
N GLY A 150 5.54 -1.61 -25.64
CA GLY A 150 6.80 -1.41 -26.34
C GLY A 150 7.89 -0.85 -25.44
N LEU A 151 7.59 0.18 -24.65
CA LEU A 151 8.51 0.79 -23.68
C LEU A 151 8.95 -0.19 -22.60
N VAL A 152 8.00 -0.96 -22.05
CA VAL A 152 8.32 -2.03 -21.08
C VAL A 152 9.26 -3.06 -21.70
N LYS A 153 8.95 -3.55 -22.90
CA LYS A 153 9.80 -4.52 -23.62
C LYS A 153 11.17 -3.93 -23.96
N GLY A 154 11.22 -2.63 -24.21
CA GLY A 154 12.44 -1.87 -24.49
C GLY A 154 13.29 -1.55 -23.25
N GLY A 155 12.83 -1.91 -22.04
CA GLY A 155 13.59 -1.72 -20.81
C GLY A 155 13.33 -0.40 -20.09
N ALA A 156 12.21 0.29 -20.34
CA ALA A 156 11.81 1.42 -19.50
C ALA A 156 11.54 0.94 -18.06
N ASP A 157 12.17 1.59 -17.08
CA ASP A 157 12.04 1.25 -15.67
C ASP A 157 10.79 1.87 -15.04
N ILE A 158 10.47 3.09 -15.48
CA ILE A 158 9.31 3.87 -15.04
C ILE A 158 8.69 4.51 -16.28
N ILE A 159 7.37 4.44 -16.39
CA ILE A 159 6.63 5.12 -17.45
C ILE A 159 5.79 6.22 -16.83
N GLU A 160 5.98 7.44 -17.34
CA GLU A 160 5.20 8.61 -16.97
C GLU A 160 4.04 8.78 -17.95
N LEU A 161 2.82 8.73 -17.42
CA LEU A 161 1.60 8.87 -18.18
C LEU A 161 1.07 10.29 -18.01
N GLY A 162 1.27 11.10 -19.04
CA GLY A 162 0.71 12.43 -19.11
C GLY A 162 -0.80 12.40 -19.32
N PHE A 163 -1.53 13.16 -18.50
CA PHE A 163 -2.93 13.51 -18.73
C PHE A 163 -3.00 14.69 -19.70
N PRO A 164 -3.77 14.60 -20.80
CA PRO A 164 -3.92 15.73 -21.72
C PRO A 164 -4.77 16.84 -21.09
N PHE A 165 -4.25 18.07 -21.09
CA PHE A 165 -4.94 19.27 -20.62
C PHE A 165 -4.79 20.42 -21.62
N SER A 166 -5.67 21.42 -21.52
CA SER A 166 -5.88 22.42 -22.57
C SER A 166 -4.76 23.44 -22.72
N ASP A 167 -3.85 23.55 -21.74
CA ASP A 167 -2.85 24.61 -21.70
C ASP A 167 -1.43 24.18 -21.26
N PRO A 168 -0.81 23.17 -21.90
CA PRO A 168 0.51 22.66 -21.52
C PRO A 168 1.65 23.53 -22.09
N ILE A 169 1.54 24.86 -21.98
CA ILE A 169 2.50 25.80 -22.60
C ILE A 169 3.93 25.59 -22.06
N ALA A 170 4.06 25.14 -20.81
CA ALA A 170 5.35 24.88 -20.17
C ALA A 170 6.04 23.59 -20.64
N ASP A 171 5.33 22.66 -21.29
CA ASP A 171 5.83 21.32 -21.62
C ASP A 171 6.46 21.23 -23.03
N GLY A 172 6.52 22.37 -23.73
CA GLY A 172 7.10 22.48 -25.06
C GLY A 172 6.18 21.99 -26.19
N PRO A 173 6.54 22.31 -27.45
CA PRO A 173 5.64 22.19 -28.60
C PRO A 173 5.23 20.75 -28.92
N VAL A 174 6.09 19.76 -28.62
CA VAL A 174 5.80 18.35 -28.89
C VAL A 174 4.72 17.82 -27.96
N ILE A 175 4.83 18.08 -26.65
CA ILE A 175 3.85 17.65 -25.66
C ILE A 175 2.54 18.42 -25.86
N GLN A 176 2.62 19.72 -26.14
CA GLN A 176 1.44 20.53 -26.46
C GLN A 176 0.66 20.00 -27.66
N ASN A 177 1.35 19.65 -28.74
CA ASN A 177 0.71 19.06 -29.91
C ASN A 177 0.06 17.71 -29.59
N ALA A 178 0.77 16.82 -28.87
CA ALA A 178 0.23 15.53 -28.46
C ALA A 178 -1.01 15.67 -27.56
N SER A 179 -0.98 16.61 -26.61
CA SER A 179 -2.10 16.93 -25.72
C SER A 179 -3.32 17.40 -26.54
N THR A 180 -3.10 18.35 -27.45
CA THR A 180 -4.14 18.91 -28.31
C THR A 180 -4.80 17.84 -29.17
N VAL A 181 -4.01 16.96 -29.79
CA VAL A 181 -4.53 15.84 -30.57
C VAL A 181 -5.34 14.88 -29.69
N SER A 182 -4.86 14.58 -28.48
CA SER A 182 -5.58 13.70 -27.54
C SER A 182 -6.92 14.31 -27.10
N LEU A 183 -6.94 15.61 -26.75
CA LEU A 183 -8.15 16.34 -26.40
C LEU A 183 -9.16 16.41 -27.56
N ASN A 184 -8.70 16.71 -28.77
CA ASN A 184 -9.55 16.76 -29.97
C ASN A 184 -10.19 15.40 -30.29
N LYS A 185 -9.58 14.29 -29.84
CA LYS A 185 -10.15 12.94 -29.94
C LYS A 185 -11.05 12.57 -28.75
N GLY A 186 -11.37 13.54 -27.91
CA GLY A 186 -12.29 13.39 -26.78
C GLY A 186 -11.67 12.66 -25.60
N ALA A 187 -10.39 12.88 -25.32
CA ALA A 187 -9.79 12.49 -24.05
C ALA A 187 -10.52 13.20 -22.89
N LYS A 188 -10.80 12.43 -21.84
CA LYS A 188 -11.43 12.90 -20.61
C LYS A 188 -10.82 12.18 -19.42
N ILE A 189 -11.01 12.72 -18.22
CA ILE A 189 -10.47 12.14 -17.00
C ILE A 189 -10.97 10.71 -16.75
N GLU A 190 -12.23 10.40 -17.08
CA GLU A 190 -12.79 9.06 -16.91
C GLU A 190 -12.12 8.05 -17.85
N LYS A 191 -11.84 8.46 -19.08
CA LYS A 191 -11.14 7.64 -20.08
C LYS A 191 -9.68 7.42 -19.68
N PHE A 192 -9.01 8.47 -19.18
CA PHE A 192 -7.65 8.37 -18.66
C PHE A 192 -7.54 7.33 -17.55
N PHE A 193 -8.37 7.44 -16.51
CA PHE A 193 -8.38 6.44 -15.43
C PHE A 193 -8.86 5.06 -15.89
N GLY A 194 -9.76 5.00 -16.89
CA GLY A 194 -10.16 3.77 -17.55
C GLY A 194 -8.99 3.06 -18.23
N LEU A 195 -8.09 3.81 -18.88
CA LEU A 195 -6.86 3.29 -19.47
C LEU A 195 -5.87 2.86 -18.41
N VAL A 196 -5.62 3.69 -17.38
CA VAL A 196 -4.71 3.36 -16.27
C VAL A 196 -5.14 2.06 -15.59
N LYS A 197 -6.45 1.82 -15.41
CA LYS A 197 -6.99 0.56 -14.86
C LYS A 197 -6.70 -0.66 -15.74
N LYS A 198 -6.59 -0.49 -17.06
CA LYS A 198 -6.25 -1.56 -18.02
C LYS A 198 -4.76 -1.89 -18.04
N LEU A 199 -3.90 -0.99 -17.55
CA LEU A 199 -2.46 -1.22 -17.48
C LEU A 199 -2.11 -2.24 -16.39
N GLU A 200 -1.03 -2.98 -16.60
CA GLU A 200 -0.62 -4.03 -15.66
C GLU A 200 -0.19 -3.46 -14.32
N LYS A 201 -0.78 -3.99 -13.23
CA LYS A 201 -0.46 -3.60 -11.84
C LYS A 201 1.01 -3.84 -11.44
N LYS A 202 1.77 -4.61 -12.22
CA LYS A 202 3.20 -4.91 -11.98
C LYS A 202 4.16 -3.88 -12.58
N LEU A 203 3.69 -2.94 -13.42
CA LEU A 203 4.50 -1.86 -14.03
C LEU A 203 4.51 -0.57 -13.22
N THR A 204 5.69 0.02 -12.98
CA THR A 204 5.82 1.23 -12.18
C THR A 204 5.46 2.45 -13.04
N PHE A 205 4.37 3.11 -12.67
CA PHE A 205 3.87 4.29 -13.37
C PHE A 205 3.98 5.54 -12.49
N LEU A 206 4.32 6.65 -13.13
CA LEU A 206 4.12 7.99 -12.61
C LEU A 206 2.93 8.60 -13.36
N LEU A 207 1.97 9.18 -12.64
CA LEU A 207 0.88 9.93 -13.25
C LEU A 207 1.27 11.41 -13.19
N PHE A 208 1.24 12.08 -14.35
CA PHE A 208 1.57 13.48 -14.50
C PHE A 208 0.41 14.22 -15.14
#